data_AF-A0A1F8TJV0-F1
#
_entry.id   AF-A0A1F8TJV0-F1
#
_cell.length_a   1.000
_cell.length_b   1.000
_cell.length_c   1.000
_cell.angle_alpha   90.00
_cell.angle_beta   90.00
_cell.angle_gamma   90.00
#
_symmetry.space_group_name_H-M   'P 1'
#
loop_
_entity.id
_entity.type
_entity.pdbx_description
1 polymer ?
#
loop_
_entity_poly.entity_id
_entity_poly.type
_entity_poly.pdbx_seq_one_letter_code
_entity_poly.pdbx_strand_id
1 'polypeptide(L)'
;MVGSLRGPSSRALFIPFRDATGRTESYPAGRYVEAEPDGDGRWILDLNRAYNPYCAYNDAWRCPLPPVENWLDAQVRAGEQRFH
;
A
#
# COMPACT_ATOMS: atom_id res chain seq x y z
N MET A 1 -16.24 -5.78 1.54
CA MET A 1 -15.71 -6.82 2.45
C MET A 1 -14.20 -6.72 2.47
N VAL A 2 -13.61 -6.25 3.57
CA VAL A 2 -12.16 -6.32 3.79
C VAL A 2 -11.87 -7.76 4.26
N GLY A 3 -11.19 -8.55 3.44
CA GLY A 3 -10.83 -9.93 3.78
C GLY A 3 -9.65 -9.97 4.74
N SER A 4 -9.91 -10.13 6.03
CA SER A 4 -8.88 -10.32 7.07
C SER A 4 -8.59 -11.81 7.25
N LEU A 5 -7.46 -12.31 6.72
CA LEU A 5 -6.97 -13.66 7.02
C LEU A 5 -6.34 -13.73 8.43
N ARG A 6 -7.13 -14.14 9.43
CA ARG A 6 -6.66 -14.32 10.81
C ARG A 6 -5.79 -15.59 10.94
N GLY A 7 -4.56 -15.41 11.42
CA GLY A 7 -3.66 -16.46 11.92
C GLY A 7 -2.88 -15.95 13.14
N PRO A 8 -2.40 -16.80 14.05
CA PRO A 8 -2.04 -16.40 15.41
C PRO A 8 -0.58 -15.90 15.51
N SER A 9 -0.40 -14.58 15.39
CA SER A 9 0.67 -13.74 15.96
C SER A 9 0.59 -12.38 15.27
N SER A 10 0.23 -11.30 15.98
CA SER A 10 0.26 -9.89 15.56
C SER A 10 0.62 -9.64 14.08
N ARG A 11 -0.29 -9.99 13.15
CA ARG A 11 -0.01 -9.98 11.71
C ARG A 11 -0.12 -8.52 11.24
N ALA A 12 0.84 -8.09 10.43
CA ALA A 12 0.79 -6.77 9.82
C ALA A 12 -0.52 -6.59 9.03
N LEU A 13 -1.02 -5.36 8.98
CA LEU A 13 -2.21 -5.01 8.22
C LEU A 13 -1.81 -4.57 6.82
N PHE A 14 -2.28 -5.31 5.83
CA PHE A 14 -2.15 -4.95 4.44
C PHE A 14 -3.02 -3.73 4.11
N ILE A 15 -2.40 -2.63 3.68
CA ILE A 15 -3.08 -1.38 3.35
C ILE A 15 -2.71 -0.97 1.92
N PRO A 16 -3.64 -1.11 0.96
CA PRO A 16 -3.49 -0.52 -0.36
C PRO A 16 -3.86 0.96 -0.31
N PHE A 17 -3.01 1.81 -0.87
CA PHE A 17 -3.24 3.26 -0.91
C PHE A 17 -2.85 3.85 -2.26
N ARG A 18 -3.42 5.02 -2.56
CA ARG A 18 -3.03 5.85 -3.70
C ARG A 18 -2.71 7.24 -3.18
N ASP A 19 -1.72 7.89 -3.78
CA ASP A 19 -1.32 9.23 -3.41
C ASP A 19 -1.07 10.11 -4.64
N ALA A 20 -0.84 11.41 -4.42
CA ALA A 20 -0.68 12.37 -5.51
C ALA A 20 0.57 12.13 -6.38
N THR A 21 1.53 11.30 -5.95
CA THR A 21 2.73 10.95 -6.73
C THR A 21 2.46 9.94 -7.86
N GLY A 22 1.34 9.21 -7.83
CA GLY A 22 1.05 8.15 -8.81
C GLY A 22 0.91 8.63 -10.26
N ARG A 23 0.80 9.94 -10.49
CA ARG A 23 0.73 10.50 -11.85
C ARG A 23 2.10 10.66 -12.51
N THR A 24 3.17 10.70 -11.72
CA THR A 24 4.49 11.12 -12.20
C THR A 24 5.64 10.28 -11.67
N GLU A 25 5.62 9.89 -10.40
CA GLU A 25 6.79 9.35 -9.68
C GLU A 25 6.59 7.90 -9.20
N SER A 26 5.37 7.49 -8.83
CA SER A 26 5.05 6.14 -8.34
C SER A 26 4.01 5.42 -9.22
N TYR A 27 3.75 4.14 -8.96
CA TYR A 27 2.84 3.34 -9.80
C TYR A 27 1.40 3.91 -9.80
N PRO A 28 0.80 4.18 -10.98
CA PRO A 28 -0.43 4.99 -11.09
C PRO A 28 -1.68 4.39 -10.44
N ALA A 29 -1.75 3.07 -10.33
CA ALA A 29 -2.87 2.39 -9.69
C ALA A 29 -2.73 2.29 -8.16
N GLY A 30 -1.62 2.77 -7.59
CA GLY A 30 -1.37 2.80 -6.15
C GLY A 30 -0.29 1.83 -5.67
N ARG A 31 0.04 1.91 -4.39
CA ARG A 31 1.09 1.11 -3.73
C ARG A 31 0.52 0.42 -2.50
N TYR A 32 1.28 -0.54 -1.99
CA TYR A 32 0.92 -1.28 -0.80
C TYR A 32 1.90 -0.97 0.33
N VAL A 33 1.42 -1.06 1.56
CA VAL A 33 2.23 -0.98 2.77
C VAL A 33 1.64 -1.91 3.83
N GLU A 34 2.51 -2.51 4.63
CA GLU A 34 2.13 -3.37 5.75
C GLU A 34 2.26 -2.54 7.04
N ALA A 35 1.15 -2.28 7.73
CA ALA A 35 1.17 -1.61 9.02
C ALA A 35 1.52 -2.59 10.14
N GLU A 36 2.47 -2.21 10.98
CA GLU A 36 2.94 -3.02 12.11
C GLU A 36 2.32 -2.51 13.42
N PRO A 37 1.94 -3.38 14.37
CA PRO A 37 1.38 -2.92 15.64
C PRO A 37 2.47 -2.33 16.53
N ASP A 38 2.17 -1.20 17.18
CA ASP A 38 3.08 -0.47 18.09
C ASP A 38 2.66 -0.58 19.56
N GLY A 39 1.78 -1.55 19.87
CA GLY A 39 1.15 -1.67 21.18
C GLY A 39 -0.01 -0.68 21.39
N ASP A 40 -0.77 -0.88 22.47
CA ASP A 40 -1.87 0.00 22.90
C ASP A 40 -2.92 0.31 21.82
N GLY A 41 -3.18 -0.65 20.93
CA GLY A 41 -4.13 -0.49 19.81
C GLY A 41 -3.65 0.46 18.70
N ARG A 42 -2.40 0.92 18.75
CA ARG A 42 -1.78 1.77 17.74
C ARG A 42 -1.04 0.93 16.70
N TRP A 43 -0.93 1.50 15.52
CA TRP A 43 -0.24 0.90 14.38
C TRP A 43 0.71 1.93 13.76
N ILE A 44 1.91 1.48 13.39
CA ILE A 44 2.86 2.26 12.61
C ILE A 44 2.61 1.98 11.14
N LEU A 45 2.34 3.04 10.39
CA LEU A 45 2.26 3.03 8.94
C LEU A 45 3.52 3.67 8.36
N ASP A 46 4.55 2.87 8.11
CA ASP A 46 5.81 3.37 7.54
C ASP A 46 5.75 3.42 6.01
N LEU A 47 5.45 4.61 5.47
CA LEU A 47 5.36 4.83 4.03
C LEU A 47 6.72 4.72 3.31
N ASN A 48 7.85 4.69 4.03
CA ASN A 48 9.14 4.37 3.42
C ASN A 48 9.23 2.91 2.96
N ARG A 49 8.36 2.05 3.48
CA ARG A 49 8.24 0.64 3.10
C ARG A 49 7.13 0.39 2.07
N ALA A 50 6.55 1.44 1.50
CA ALA A 50 5.56 1.29 0.45
C ALA A 50 6.20 0.63 -0.78
N TYR A 51 5.53 -0.36 -1.37
CA TYR A 51 6.03 -1.15 -2.49
C TYR A 51 5.01 -1.26 -3.62
N ASN A 52 5.49 -1.52 -4.83
CA ASN A 52 4.63 -1.67 -6.00
C ASN A 52 3.93 -3.04 -6.00
N PRO A 53 2.66 -3.10 -6.45
CA PRO A 53 1.97 -4.37 -6.63
C PRO A 53 2.58 -5.18 -7.79
N TYR A 54 2.44 -6.51 -7.81
CA TYR A 54 3.06 -7.34 -8.86
C TYR A 54 2.61 -7.02 -10.30
N CYS A 55 1.38 -6.53 -10.48
CA CYS A 55 0.87 -6.01 -11.75
C CYS A 55 1.62 -4.77 -12.26
N ALA A 56 2.44 -4.11 -11.42
CA ALA A 56 3.35 -3.07 -11.89
C ALA A 56 4.48 -3.62 -12.77
N TYR A 57 4.79 -4.91 -12.67
CA TYR A 57 5.87 -5.54 -13.43
C TYR A 57 5.37 -6.53 -14.49
N ASN A 58 4.14 -7.02 -14.35
CA ASN A 58 3.56 -7.98 -15.29
C ASN A 58 2.02 -7.92 -15.26
N ASP A 59 1.43 -7.50 -16.38
CA ASP A 59 -0.01 -7.31 -16.56
C ASP A 59 -0.85 -8.60 -16.43
N ALA A 60 -0.23 -9.78 -16.40
CA ALA A 60 -0.93 -11.03 -16.16
C ALA A 60 -1.41 -11.19 -14.70
N TRP A 61 -0.88 -10.42 -13.75
CA TRP A 61 -1.29 -10.47 -12.35
C TRP A 61 -2.55 -9.65 -12.08
N ARG A 62 -3.40 -10.16 -11.18
CA ARG A 62 -4.60 -9.48 -10.72
C ARG A 62 -4.39 -8.92 -9.32
N CYS A 63 -4.35 -7.59 -9.23
CA CYS A 63 -4.05 -6.86 -8.01
C CYS A 63 -5.29 -6.19 -7.38
N PRO A 64 -5.41 -6.16 -6.05
CA PRO A 64 -6.36 -5.29 -5.37
C PRO A 64 -6.12 -3.81 -5.68
N LEU A 65 -7.17 -3.08 -6.07
CA LEU A 65 -7.09 -1.63 -6.21
C LEU A 65 -7.36 -0.95 -4.85
N PRO A 66 -6.66 0.16 -4.53
CA PRO A 66 -6.96 0.95 -3.34
C PRO A 66 -8.40 1.51 -3.40
N PRO A 67 -9.20 1.33 -2.34
CA PRO A 67 -10.51 1.96 -2.25
C PRO A 67 -10.36 3.49 -2.17
N VAL A 68 -11.42 4.23 -2.51
CA VAL A 68 -11.37 5.70 -2.61
C VAL A 68 -11.04 6.38 -1.28
N GLU A 69 -11.42 5.74 -0.17
CA GLU A 69 -11.13 6.20 1.19
C GLU A 69 -9.63 6.17 1.52
N ASN A 70 -8.85 5.39 0.77
CA ASN A 70 -7.39 5.29 0.90
C ASN A 70 -6.65 6.14 -0.15
N TRP A 71 -7.33 7.12 -0.76
CA TRP A 71 -6.71 8.06 -1.68
C TRP A 71 -6.29 9.31 -0.91
N LEU A 72 -4.98 9.56 -0.91
CA LEU A 72 -4.37 10.70 -0.25
C LEU A 72 -4.15 11.81 -1.26
N ASP A 73 -4.60 13.03 -0.93
CA ASP A 73 -4.26 14.23 -1.72
C ASP A 73 -2.81 14.67 -1.53
N ALA A 74 -2.14 14.13 -0.50
CA ALA A 74 -0.74 14.39 -0.21
C ALA A 74 0.19 13.64 -1.18
N GLN A 75 1.38 14.19 -1.40
CA GLN A 75 2.46 13.51 -2.12
C GLN A 75 3.28 12.66 -1.15
N VAL A 76 3.36 11.35 -1.40
CA VAL A 76 4.19 10.42 -0.62
C VAL A 76 5.47 10.13 -1.41
N ARG A 77 6.48 10.98 -1.23
CA ARG A 77 7.81 10.89 -1.86
C ARG A 77 8.76 9.93 -1.10
N ALA A 78 8.24 8.79 -0.69
CA ALA A 78 8.96 7.74 0.02
C ALA A 78 8.52 6.37 -0.49
N GLY A 79 9.33 5.34 -0.24
CA GLY A 79 9.08 3.99 -0.74
C GLY A 79 9.43 3.80 -2.21
N GLU A 80 8.92 2.73 -2.81
CA GLU A 80 9.25 2.35 -4.18
C GLU A 80 8.68 3.35 -5.19
N GLN A 81 9.50 3.69 -6.19
CA GLN A 81 9.11 4.50 -7.35
C GLN A 81 8.56 3.62 -8.46
N ARG A 82 7.94 4.23 -9.47
CA ARG A 82 7.43 3.48 -10.61
C ARG A 82 8.53 2.70 -11.33
N PHE A 83 8.18 1.50 -11.77
CA PHE A 83 8.99 0.72 -12.69
C PHE A 83 8.56 1.10 -14.11
N HIS A 84 9.45 1.77 -14.85
CA HIS A 84 9.26 2.38 -16.19
C HIS A 84 8.63 3.79 -16.21
#